data_AF-A0A7K4FLF3-F1
#
_entry.id   AF-A0A7K4FLF3-F1
#
_cell.length_a   1.000
_cell.length_b   1.000
_cell.length_c   1.000
_cell.angle_alpha   90.00
_cell.angle_beta   90.00
_cell.angle_gamma   90.00
#
_symmetry.space_group_name_H-M   'P 1'
#
loop_
_entity.id
_entity.type
_entity.pdbx_description
1 polymer ?
#
loop_
_entity_poly.entity_id
_entity_poly.type
_entity_poly.pdbx_seq_one_letter_code
_entity_poly.pdbx_strand_id
1 'polypeptide(L)'
;MTDREKRRRLAYRWLRQGVPRAEVARRLEVSWAAVGKWEKRRLAEGPNSWREKRHPGAVPKLTPEQKARLKTILLNGARAHGYPTDLWTLKRLAEVIRKEFGARYTLSGVWRV
;
A
#
# COMPACT_ATOMS: atom_id res chain seq x y z
N MET A 1 10.21 12.88 4.76
CA MET A 1 9.12 13.54 5.49
C MET A 1 8.53 14.58 4.56
N THR A 2 7.27 14.42 4.16
CA THR A 2 6.63 15.31 3.19
C THR A 2 6.36 16.69 3.81
N ASP A 3 6.10 17.71 2.99
CA ASP A 3 5.73 19.06 3.48
C ASP A 3 4.51 19.00 4.42
N ARG A 4 3.52 18.17 4.06
CA ARG A 4 2.33 17.93 4.87
C ARG A 4 2.64 17.30 6.23
N GLU A 5 3.57 16.33 6.27
CA GLU A 5 4.01 15.72 7.53
C GLU A 5 4.78 16.72 8.41
N LYS A 6 5.59 17.61 7.81
CA LYS A 6 6.27 18.71 8.54
C LYS A 6 5.27 19.63 9.22
N ARG A 7 4.26 20.12 8.48
CA ARG A 7 3.19 20.97 9.03
C ARG A 7 2.42 20.27 10.14
N ARG A 8 2.03 19.00 9.93
CA ARG A 8 1.30 18.22 10.94
C ARG A 8 2.13 17.98 12.21
N ARG A 9 3.43 17.72 12.07
CA ARG A 9 4.36 17.56 13.21
C ARG A 9 4.50 18.87 14.01
N LEU A 10 4.60 20.01 13.32
CA LEU A 10 4.66 21.32 13.97
C LEU A 10 3.34 21.67 14.67
N ALA A 11 2.20 21.41 14.03
CA ALA A 11 0.88 21.54 14.64
C ALA A 11 0.76 20.72 15.92
N TYR A 12 1.21 19.46 15.91
CA TYR A 12 1.17 18.60 17.10
C TYR A 12 2.01 19.16 18.25
N ARG A 13 3.15 19.79 17.95
CA ARG A 13 4.00 20.43 18.95
C ARG A 13 3.27 21.60 19.62
N TRP A 14 2.68 22.50 18.82
CA TRP A 14 1.96 23.67 19.34
C TRP A 14 0.67 23.29 20.07
N LEU A 15 -0.08 22.32 19.56
CA LEU A 15 -1.26 21.80 20.25
C LEU A 15 -0.91 21.17 21.61
N ARG A 16 0.26 20.52 21.74
CA ARG A 16 0.75 20.01 23.04
C ARG A 16 1.15 21.11 24.01
N GLN A 17 1.56 22.26 23.49
CA GLN A 17 1.91 23.45 24.29
C GLN A 17 0.68 24.30 24.66
N GLY A 18 -0.54 23.86 24.29
CA GLY A 18 -1.77 24.59 24.59
C GLY A 18 -2.10 25.74 23.63
N VAL A 19 -1.38 25.85 22.50
CA VAL A 19 -1.67 26.89 21.50
C VAL A 19 -3.06 26.64 20.90
N PRO A 20 -3.95 27.66 20.85
CA PRO A 20 -5.29 27.50 20.29
C PRO A 20 -5.28 27.04 18.83
N ARG A 21 -6.23 26.18 18.45
CA ARG A 21 -6.34 25.64 17.07
C ARG A 21 -6.38 26.73 16.00
N ALA A 22 -7.06 27.84 16.29
CA ALA A 22 -7.18 28.97 15.36
C ALA A 22 -5.82 29.62 15.07
N GLU A 23 -4.97 29.73 16.09
CA GLU A 23 -3.61 30.27 15.96
C GLU A 23 -2.70 29.30 15.18
N VAL A 24 -2.79 28.01 15.48
CA VAL A 24 -2.07 26.96 14.72
C VAL A 24 -2.48 26.97 13.24
N ALA A 25 -3.77 27.13 12.95
CA ALA A 25 -4.31 27.19 11.59
C ALA A 25 -3.75 28.38 10.81
N ARG A 26 -3.74 29.57 11.43
CA ARG A 26 -3.17 30.80 10.84
C ARG A 26 -1.69 30.66 10.54
N ARG A 27 -0.89 30.21 11.53
CA ARG A 27 0.58 30.09 11.38
C ARG A 27 1.02 29.04 10.36
N LEU A 28 0.21 28.00 10.12
CA LEU A 28 0.52 26.93 9.17
C LEU A 28 -0.19 27.10 7.82
N GLU A 29 -0.98 28.15 7.67
CA GLU A 29 -1.81 28.43 6.49
C GLU A 29 -2.69 27.22 6.11
N VAL A 30 -3.34 26.61 7.12
CA VAL A 30 -4.25 25.49 6.94
C VAL A 30 -5.62 25.83 7.52
N SER A 31 -6.65 25.09 7.09
CA SER A 31 -7.99 25.28 7.64
C SER A 31 -8.08 24.87 9.12
N TRP A 32 -8.92 25.57 9.89
CA TRP A 32 -9.21 25.21 11.28
C TRP A 32 -9.69 23.75 11.42
N ALA A 33 -10.51 23.29 10.47
CA ALA A 33 -10.99 21.91 10.42
C ALA A 33 -9.85 20.88 10.25
N ALA A 34 -8.79 21.21 9.49
CA ALA A 34 -7.62 20.34 9.35
C ALA A 34 -6.88 20.20 10.69
N VAL A 35 -6.69 21.30 11.42
CA VAL A 35 -6.07 21.28 12.76
C VAL A 35 -6.93 20.48 13.75
N GLY A 36 -8.26 20.61 13.70
CA GLY A 36 -9.18 19.80 14.51
C GLY A 36 -9.06 18.30 14.22
N LYS A 37 -8.97 17.89 12.95
CA LYS A 37 -8.72 16.49 12.56
C LYS A 37 -7.37 15.99 13.08
N TRP A 38 -6.34 16.83 12.98
CA TRP A 38 -5.00 16.51 13.47
C TRP A 38 -4.95 16.34 14.98
N GLU A 39 -5.65 17.18 15.74
CA GLU A 39 -5.73 17.02 17.19
C GLU A 39 -6.46 15.74 17.58
N LYS A 40 -7.64 15.46 16.99
CA LYS A 40 -8.36 14.21 17.24
C LYS A 40 -7.46 13.00 16.99
N ARG A 41 -6.72 13.02 15.87
CA ARG A 41 -5.77 11.97 15.52
C ARG A 41 -4.62 11.85 16.53
N ARG A 42 -4.05 12.97 16.98
CA ARG A 42 -3.00 13.01 18.01
C ARG A 42 -3.46 12.37 19.33
N LEU A 43 -4.70 12.65 19.73
CA LEU A 43 -5.28 12.11 20.96
C LEU A 43 -5.60 10.62 20.85
N ALA A 44 -6.06 10.15 19.68
CA ALA A 44 -6.41 8.74 19.47
C ALA A 44 -5.21 7.83 19.19
N GLU A 45 -4.29 8.25 18.33
CA GLU A 45 -3.16 7.42 17.84
C GLU A 45 -1.80 7.82 18.47
N GLY A 46 -1.79 8.83 19.34
CA GLY A 46 -0.59 9.28 20.06
C GLY A 46 0.26 10.33 19.34
N PRO A 47 1.39 10.75 19.96
CA PRO A 47 2.18 11.92 19.55
C PRO A 47 2.95 11.74 18.24
N ASN A 48 3.10 10.51 17.75
CA ASN A 48 3.79 10.20 16.49
C ASN A 48 2.85 9.96 15.31
N SER A 49 1.54 10.09 15.51
CA SER A 49 0.52 9.93 14.46
C SER A 49 0.50 11.06 13.43
N TRP A 50 1.43 12.02 13.52
CA TRP A 50 1.64 13.00 12.45
C TRP A 50 2.14 12.34 11.16
N ARG A 51 2.83 11.20 11.26
CA ARG A 51 3.27 10.40 10.11
C ARG A 51 2.07 9.90 9.32
N GLU A 52 2.16 9.98 8.00
CA GLU A 52 1.21 9.25 7.16
C GLU A 52 1.53 7.76 7.28
N LYS A 53 0.56 6.97 7.74
CA LYS A 53 0.66 5.52 7.61
C LYS A 53 0.47 5.24 6.12
N ARG A 54 1.44 4.56 5.50
CA ARG A 54 1.18 3.97 4.18
C ARG A 54 0.00 3.03 4.36
N HIS A 55 -1.12 3.34 3.71
CA HIS A 55 -2.19 2.37 3.61
C HIS A 55 -1.60 1.17 2.88
N PRO A 56 -1.61 -0.04 3.49
CA PRO A 56 -1.17 -1.21 2.77
C PRO A 56 -2.01 -1.28 1.49
N GLY A 57 -1.33 -1.49 0.36
CA GLY A 57 -2.02 -1.69 -0.91
C GLY A 57 -2.95 -2.90 -0.84
N ALA A 58 -3.66 -3.19 -1.93
CA ALA A 58 -4.48 -4.39 -2.00
C ALA A 58 -3.65 -5.62 -1.59
N VAL A 59 -4.23 -6.47 -0.74
CA VAL A 59 -3.59 -7.72 -0.29
C VAL A 59 -3.24 -8.54 -1.54
N PRO A 60 -1.99 -8.98 -1.71
CA PRO A 60 -1.62 -9.84 -2.84
C PRO A 60 -2.50 -11.09 -2.87
N LYS A 61 -3.00 -11.47 -4.06
CA LYS A 61 -3.86 -12.67 -4.19
C LYS A 61 -3.08 -13.99 -4.10
N LEU A 62 -1.74 -13.92 -4.15
CA LEU A 62 -0.85 -15.06 -4.01
C LEU A 62 -0.01 -14.89 -2.74
N THR A 63 0.05 -15.94 -1.93
CA THR A 63 0.95 -15.99 -0.77
C THR A 63 2.41 -16.12 -1.22
N PRO A 64 3.39 -15.83 -0.35
CA PRO A 64 4.81 -16.02 -0.67
C PRO A 64 5.14 -17.45 -1.12
N GLU A 65 4.52 -18.45 -0.50
CA GLU A 65 4.71 -19.86 -0.82
C GLU A 65 4.14 -20.19 -2.21
N GLN A 66 2.97 -19.65 -2.55
CA GLN A 66 2.38 -19.81 -3.87
C GLN A 66 3.22 -19.13 -4.96
N LYS A 67 3.85 -17.99 -4.67
CA LYS A 67 4.81 -17.36 -5.58
C LYS A 67 6.06 -18.22 -5.78
N ALA A 68 6.59 -18.84 -4.72
CA ALA A 68 7.71 -19.75 -4.84
C ALA A 68 7.37 -20.97 -5.71
N ARG A 69 6.17 -21.56 -5.51
CA ARG A 69 5.67 -22.66 -6.35
C ARG A 69 5.47 -22.24 -7.80
N LEU A 70 4.93 -21.03 -8.05
CA LEU A 70 4.81 -20.48 -9.39
C LEU A 70 6.18 -20.34 -10.07
N LYS A 71 7.22 -19.90 -9.34
CA LYS A 71 8.59 -19.82 -9.87
C LYS A 71 9.09 -21.19 -10.32
N THR A 72 8.88 -22.24 -9.53
CA THR A 72 9.24 -23.62 -9.90
C THR A 72 8.50 -24.08 -11.16
N ILE A 73 7.20 -23.80 -11.26
CA ILE A 73 6.38 -24.08 -12.46
C ILE A 73 6.96 -23.39 -13.69
N LEU A 74 7.32 -22.11 -13.58
CA LEU A 74 7.90 -21.36 -14.69
C LEU A 74 9.26 -21.93 -15.13
N LEU A 75 10.09 -22.38 -14.18
CA LEU A 75 11.40 -22.99 -14.43
C LEU A 75 11.31 -24.37 -15.09
N ASN A 76 10.24 -25.13 -14.82
CA ASN A 76 9.99 -26.42 -15.46
C ASN A 76 9.63 -26.30 -16.96
N GLY A 77 9.37 -25.07 -17.44
CA GLY A 77 9.03 -24.80 -18.84
C GLY A 77 7.53 -24.91 -19.12
N ALA A 78 7.08 -24.18 -20.14
CA ALA A 78 5.66 -24.16 -20.50
C ALA A 78 5.21 -25.50 -21.11
N ARG A 79 6.12 -26.24 -21.74
CA ARG A 79 5.81 -27.57 -22.29
C ARG A 79 5.44 -28.60 -21.22
N ALA A 80 6.11 -28.56 -20.06
CA ALA A 80 5.79 -29.42 -18.93
C ALA A 80 4.36 -29.19 -18.40
N HIS A 81 3.79 -28.01 -18.66
CA HIS A 81 2.40 -27.66 -18.33
C HIS A 81 1.42 -27.84 -19.50
N GLY A 82 1.81 -28.56 -20.56
CA GLY A 82 0.94 -28.93 -21.68
C GLY A 82 0.80 -27.87 -22.78
N TYR A 83 1.65 -26.85 -22.80
CA TYR A 83 1.66 -25.87 -23.89
C TYR A 83 2.52 -26.34 -25.08
N PRO A 84 2.15 -26.00 -26.33
CA PRO A 84 2.84 -26.47 -27.53
C PRO A 84 4.26 -25.90 -27.68
N THR A 85 4.50 -24.71 -27.12
CA THR A 85 5.79 -24.03 -27.15
C THR A 85 6.27 -23.74 -25.74
N ASP A 86 7.58 -23.65 -25.56
CA ASP A 86 8.17 -23.38 -24.24
C ASP A 86 8.08 -21.90 -23.81
N LEU A 87 7.34 -21.09 -24.59
CA LEU A 87 7.18 -19.67 -24.32
C LEU A 87 6.09 -19.40 -23.29
N TRP A 88 6.46 -18.73 -22.22
CA TRP A 88 5.53 -18.18 -21.26
C TRP A 88 4.93 -16.87 -21.75
N THR A 89 3.61 -16.83 -21.89
CA THR A 89 2.88 -15.58 -22.15
C THR A 89 2.06 -15.20 -20.92
N LEU A 90 1.75 -13.92 -20.75
CA LEU A 90 0.93 -13.45 -19.62
C LEU A 90 -0.45 -14.14 -19.56
N LYS A 91 -1.01 -14.53 -20.71
CA LYS A 91 -2.26 -15.30 -20.78
C LYS A 91 -2.08 -16.71 -20.20
N ARG A 92 -1.03 -17.42 -20.61
CA ARG A 92 -0.69 -18.76 -20.10
C ARG A 92 -0.40 -18.73 -18.60
N LEU A 93 0.31 -17.70 -18.14
CA LEU A 93 0.56 -17.51 -16.71
C LEU A 93 -0.73 -17.26 -15.93
N ALA A 94 -1.64 -16.41 -16.44
CA ALA A 94 -2.94 -16.17 -15.79
C ALA A 94 -3.75 -17.47 -15.65
N GLU A 95 -3.72 -18.32 -16.67
CA GLU A 95 -4.40 -19.63 -16.66
C GLU A 95 -3.78 -20.60 -15.66
N VAL A 96 -2.44 -20.70 -15.62
CA VAL A 96 -1.72 -21.52 -14.63
C VAL A 96 -2.02 -21.03 -13.22
N ILE A 97 -1.95 -19.72 -12.97
CA ILE A 97 -2.23 -19.15 -11.65
C ILE A 97 -3.67 -19.46 -11.21
N ARG A 98 -4.63 -19.39 -12.14
CA ARG A 98 -6.02 -19.73 -11.87
C ARG A 98 -6.19 -21.22 -11.55
N LYS A 99 -5.53 -22.11 -12.31
CA LYS A 99 -5.64 -23.56 -12.15
C LYS A 99 -4.97 -24.05 -10.86
N GLU A 100 -3.76 -23.58 -10.56
CA GLU A 100 -2.94 -24.07 -9.45
C GLU A 100 -3.28 -23.41 -8.10
N PHE A 101 -3.73 -22.14 -8.12
CA PHE A 101 -3.90 -21.35 -6.89
C PHE A 101 -5.32 -20.78 -6.73
N GLY A 102 -6.23 -21.00 -7.68
CA GLY A 102 -7.59 -20.45 -7.65
C GLY A 102 -7.66 -18.92 -7.79
N ALA A 103 -6.52 -18.23 -7.92
CA ALA A 103 -6.43 -16.78 -7.97
C ALA A 103 -6.63 -16.27 -9.40
N ARG A 104 -7.58 -15.34 -9.59
CA ARG A 104 -7.82 -14.70 -10.89
C ARG A 104 -7.05 -13.40 -11.00
N TYR A 105 -6.15 -13.30 -11.98
CA TYR A 105 -5.43 -12.08 -12.33
C TYR A 105 -5.86 -11.56 -13.71
N THR A 106 -5.83 -10.23 -13.87
CA THR A 106 -5.79 -9.59 -15.20
C THR A 106 -4.38 -9.70 -15.76
N LEU A 107 -4.17 -9.52 -17.06
CA LEU A 107 -2.83 -9.59 -17.67
C LEU A 107 -1.85 -8.58 -17.04
N SER A 108 -2.33 -7.36 -16.78
CA SER A 108 -1.57 -6.33 -16.06
C SER A 108 -1.31 -6.70 -14.59
N GLY A 109 -2.18 -7.50 -13.99
CA GLY A 109 -1.99 -8.07 -12.66
C GLY A 109 -0.90 -9.14 -12.65
N VAL A 110 -0.87 -10.02 -13.66
CA VAL A 110 0.16 -11.07 -13.81
C VAL A 110 1.56 -10.48 -13.95
N TRP A 111 1.71 -9.37 -14.67
CA TRP A 111 3.02 -8.68 -14.78
C TRP A 111 3.59 -8.21 -13.43
N ARG A 112 2.73 -8.01 -12.42
CA ARG A 112 3.11 -7.54 -11.08
C ARG A 112 3.25 -8.68 -10.05
N VAL A 113 3.03 -9.93 -10.46
CA VAL A 113 3.15 -11.12 -9.59
C VAL A 113 4.61 -11.47 -9.40
#